data_AF-A0A915BW90-F1
#
_entry.id   AF-A0A915BW90-F1
#
_cell.length_a   1.000
_cell.length_b   1.000
_cell.length_c   1.000
_cell.angle_alpha   90.00
_cell.angle_beta   90.00
_cell.angle_gamma   90.00
#
_symmetry.space_group_name_H-M   'P 1'
#
loop_
_entity.id
_entity.type
_entity.pdbx_description
1 polymer ?
#
loop_
_entity_poly.entity_id
_entity_poly.type
_entity_poly.pdbx_seq_one_letter_code
_entity_poly.pdbx_strand_id
1 'polypeptide(L)'
;MPTTSIWILFLLDIFVALFGSVSAANVDIFNTSAIQSPPIYFGPDISINITCLNGGSIIDGKCHCQPRFEGIRCESEPCLNGGMKSSSSSNGKCHCPYGLTGEKCETITHCVEGKGKLVDGKCKCTDRWTGLFCQLRTCYNGVSIGTGAETFCLCDIGYKGPFCDLPIICIHGAISSENICVCEPHWAGENCDRCAIDHRLVDNECTMVISEESLISLKNEEAAELWPLLAVGCAALVVVVFVAASSAILLRRCQSKPSRVSRTTGTHV
;
A
#
# COMPACT_ATOMS: atom_id res chain seq x y z
N MET A 1 47.51 9.34 -7.06
CA MET A 1 48.05 8.33 -7.99
C MET A 1 47.07 7.16 -8.04
N PRO A 2 46.29 7.00 -9.12
CA PRO A 2 45.62 5.73 -9.41
C PRO A 2 46.15 5.16 -10.74
N THR A 3 46.69 3.94 -10.71
CA THR A 3 47.13 3.22 -11.92
C THR A 3 46.64 1.78 -11.85
N THR A 4 45.37 1.56 -12.18
CA THR A 4 44.84 0.22 -12.49
C THR A 4 43.77 0.35 -13.59
N SER A 5 44.21 0.59 -14.83
CA SER A 5 43.36 0.51 -16.03
C SER A 5 44.20 0.43 -17.30
N ILE A 6 45.12 -0.55 -17.34
CA ILE A 6 45.94 -0.80 -18.55
C ILE A 6 45.88 -2.27 -18.98
N TRP A 7 45.46 -3.20 -18.13
CA TRP A 7 45.43 -4.63 -18.48
C TRP A 7 44.12 -5.13 -19.11
N ILE A 8 43.03 -4.36 -19.08
CA ILE A 8 41.73 -4.76 -19.67
C ILE A 8 41.63 -4.36 -21.16
N LEU A 9 42.38 -3.34 -21.60
CA LEU A 9 42.33 -2.87 -22.98
C LEU A 9 43.07 -3.79 -23.96
N PHE A 10 44.06 -4.57 -23.51
CA PHE A 10 44.81 -5.48 -24.39
C PHE A 10 44.03 -6.74 -24.83
N LEU A 11 42.91 -7.08 -24.19
CA LEU A 11 42.11 -8.27 -24.55
C LEU A 11 40.95 -7.97 -25.51
N LEU A 12 40.55 -6.71 -25.66
CA LEU A 12 39.49 -6.30 -26.59
C LEU A 12 40.01 -6.09 -28.02
N ASP A 13 41.29 -5.76 -28.19
CA ASP A 13 41.89 -5.55 -29.52
C ASP A 13 42.17 -6.86 -30.29
N ILE A 14 42.32 -7.99 -29.58
CA ILE A 14 42.50 -9.31 -30.21
C ILE A 14 41.15 -9.87 -30.74
N PHE A 15 40.03 -9.51 -30.12
CA PHE A 15 38.72 -10.04 -30.51
C PHE A 15 38.19 -9.39 -31.80
N VAL A 16 38.51 -8.11 -32.04
CA VAL A 16 38.12 -7.38 -33.26
C VAL A 16 38.95 -7.82 -34.48
N ALA A 17 40.18 -8.30 -34.27
CA ALA A 17 41.04 -8.82 -35.35
C ALA A 17 40.59 -10.18 -35.91
N LEU A 18 39.78 -10.96 -35.17
CA LEU A 18 39.28 -12.25 -35.62
C LEU A 18 37.89 -12.19 -36.28
N PHE A 19 37.13 -11.11 -36.08
CA PHE A 19 35.74 -11.01 -36.55
C PHE A 19 35.43 -9.68 -37.25
N GLY A 20 36.41 -9.13 -37.96
CA GLY A 20 36.24 -7.97 -38.83
C GLY A 20 35.53 -8.30 -40.14
N SER A 21 34.28 -7.84 -40.24
CA SER A 21 33.59 -7.29 -41.43
C SER A 21 33.57 -8.09 -42.75
N VAL A 22 32.40 -8.66 -43.08
CA VAL A 22 32.02 -8.91 -44.49
C VAL A 22 30.95 -7.90 -44.89
N SER A 23 31.32 -7.11 -45.90
CA SER A 23 30.56 -6.00 -46.48
C SER A 23 29.32 -6.49 -47.24
N ALA A 24 28.20 -5.78 -47.08
CA ALA A 24 27.04 -5.90 -47.94
C ALA A 24 27.28 -5.10 -49.23
N ALA A 25 27.44 -5.80 -50.36
CA ALA A 25 27.41 -5.23 -51.70
C ALA A 25 26.19 -5.75 -52.46
N ASN A 26 25.64 -4.86 -53.28
CA ASN A 26 24.31 -4.85 -53.91
C ASN A 26 24.20 -5.67 -55.22
N VAL A 27 22.97 -6.16 -55.49
CA VAL A 27 22.18 -6.06 -56.75
C VAL A 27 22.45 -7.03 -57.94
N ASP A 28 21.45 -7.91 -58.12
CA ASP A 28 20.62 -8.22 -59.32
C ASP A 28 20.98 -9.19 -60.49
N ILE A 29 19.95 -10.03 -60.74
CA ILE A 29 19.37 -10.57 -62.00
C ILE A 29 20.06 -11.75 -62.73
N PHE A 30 19.34 -12.89 -62.80
CA PHE A 30 18.88 -13.66 -63.99
C PHE A 30 18.13 -14.93 -63.48
N ASN A 31 16.79 -15.00 -63.52
CA ASN A 31 15.97 -15.65 -64.57
C ASN A 31 16.59 -16.95 -65.12
N THR A 32 16.17 -18.17 -64.76
CA THR A 32 15.02 -18.93 -65.28
C THR A 32 15.12 -20.32 -64.60
N SER A 33 14.08 -20.91 -64.03
CA SER A 33 13.21 -21.86 -64.74
C SER A 33 12.11 -22.32 -63.79
N ALA A 34 10.87 -22.17 -64.26
CA ALA A 34 9.65 -22.49 -63.58
C ALA A 34 9.50 -24.00 -63.31
N ILE A 35 9.20 -24.37 -62.06
CA ILE A 35 8.51 -25.62 -61.79
C ILE A 35 7.03 -25.32 -61.99
N GLN A 36 6.56 -25.65 -63.19
CA GLN A 36 5.20 -25.46 -63.64
C GLN A 36 4.28 -26.48 -62.96
N SER A 37 3.50 -26.04 -61.97
CA SER A 37 2.24 -26.74 -61.66
C SER A 37 1.14 -26.18 -62.56
N PRO A 38 0.24 -27.01 -63.12
CA PRO A 38 -0.78 -26.53 -64.04
C PRO A 38 -1.80 -25.66 -63.29
N PRO A 39 -2.19 -24.49 -63.84
CA PRO A 39 -3.13 -23.60 -63.19
C PRO A 39 -4.56 -24.13 -63.31
N ILE A 40 -5.27 -24.26 -62.18
CA ILE A 40 -6.72 -24.46 -62.18
C ILE A 40 -7.36 -23.09 -62.42
N TYR A 41 -7.87 -22.88 -63.64
CA TYR A 41 -8.56 -21.66 -64.05
C TYR A 41 -9.97 -21.60 -63.45
N PHE A 42 -10.23 -20.58 -62.62
CA PHE A 42 -11.57 -20.08 -62.35
C PHE A 42 -11.62 -18.58 -62.68
N GLY A 43 -11.97 -18.23 -63.93
CA GLY A 43 -12.56 -16.94 -64.33
C GLY A 43 -11.78 -15.64 -64.04
N PRO A 44 -12.19 -14.51 -64.64
CA PRO A 44 -11.47 -13.25 -64.52
C PRO A 44 -11.83 -12.50 -63.22
N ASP A 45 -10.84 -11.73 -62.78
CA ASP A 45 -10.86 -10.59 -61.86
C ASP A 45 -10.56 -10.77 -60.36
N ILE A 46 -9.37 -10.24 -60.04
CA ILE A 46 -8.89 -9.68 -58.77
C ILE A 46 -8.44 -10.71 -57.72
N SER A 47 -7.10 -10.85 -57.61
CA SER A 47 -6.45 -11.27 -56.36
C SER A 47 -6.73 -10.21 -55.30
N ILE A 48 -7.85 -10.35 -54.60
CA ILE A 48 -8.16 -9.53 -53.43
C ILE A 48 -7.32 -10.12 -52.31
N ASN A 49 -6.26 -9.42 -51.88
CA ASN A 49 -5.62 -9.73 -50.61
C ASN A 49 -6.65 -9.44 -49.50
N ILE A 50 -7.44 -10.45 -49.15
CA ILE A 50 -8.56 -10.32 -48.23
C ILE A 50 -8.05 -10.43 -46.79
N THR A 51 -8.08 -9.32 -46.07
CA THR A 51 -7.80 -9.30 -44.63
C THR A 51 -9.09 -9.43 -43.85
N CYS A 52 -9.19 -10.44 -42.99
CA CYS A 52 -10.32 -10.58 -42.08
C CYS A 52 -10.12 -9.68 -40.86
N LEU A 53 -11.17 -8.94 -40.49
CA LEU A 53 -11.24 -8.06 -39.34
C LEU A 53 -11.83 -8.81 -38.14
N ASN A 54 -11.78 -8.16 -36.96
CA ASN A 54 -12.47 -8.61 -35.75
C ASN A 54 -12.19 -10.07 -35.34
N GLY A 55 -10.95 -10.52 -35.56
CA GLY A 55 -10.51 -11.88 -35.21
C GLY A 55 -11.09 -12.98 -36.09
N GLY A 56 -11.56 -12.65 -37.30
CA GLY A 56 -11.93 -13.64 -38.31
C GLY A 56 -10.72 -14.36 -38.90
N SER A 57 -10.92 -15.61 -39.31
CA SER A 57 -9.87 -16.47 -39.87
C SER A 57 -10.11 -16.72 -41.35
N ILE A 58 -9.05 -16.78 -42.16
CA ILE A 58 -9.17 -17.14 -43.58
C ILE A 58 -9.26 -18.66 -43.70
N ILE A 59 -10.37 -19.16 -44.25
CA ILE A 59 -10.61 -20.57 -44.56
C ILE A 59 -11.10 -20.64 -46.01
N ASP A 60 -10.42 -21.43 -46.85
CA ASP A 60 -10.72 -21.58 -48.29
C ASP A 60 -10.87 -20.25 -49.06
N GLY A 61 -9.99 -19.29 -48.75
CA GLY A 61 -9.97 -17.98 -49.40
C GLY A 61 -11.12 -17.05 -49.00
N LYS A 62 -11.90 -17.40 -47.97
CA LYS A 62 -12.98 -16.59 -47.41
C LYS A 62 -12.76 -16.33 -45.92
N CYS A 63 -13.28 -15.22 -45.43
CA CYS A 63 -13.27 -14.95 -43.99
C CYS A 63 -14.36 -15.75 -43.28
N HIS A 64 -13.94 -16.52 -42.29
CA HIS A 64 -14.80 -17.13 -41.30
C HIS A 64 -14.83 -16.24 -40.06
N CYS A 65 -15.97 -15.61 -39.81
CA CYS A 65 -16.11 -14.60 -38.77
C CYS A 65 -16.39 -15.22 -37.39
N GLN A 66 -15.97 -14.51 -36.35
CA GLN A 66 -16.42 -14.79 -34.99
C GLN A 66 -17.96 -14.64 -34.91
N PRO A 67 -18.66 -15.31 -33.98
CA PRO A 67 -20.13 -15.35 -33.93
C PRO A 67 -20.87 -13.99 -33.88
N ARG A 68 -20.15 -12.92 -33.53
CA ARG A 68 -20.66 -11.55 -33.41
C ARG A 68 -20.53 -10.73 -34.70
N PHE A 69 -19.75 -11.19 -35.68
CA PHE A 69 -19.40 -10.41 -36.86
C PHE A 69 -19.84 -11.09 -38.16
N GLU A 70 -20.06 -10.30 -39.19
CA GLU A 70 -20.40 -10.74 -40.53
C GLU A 70 -19.80 -9.80 -41.60
N GLY A 71 -20.05 -10.11 -42.87
CA GLY A 71 -19.49 -9.41 -44.00
C GLY A 71 -18.34 -10.18 -44.63
N ILE A 72 -17.89 -9.72 -45.79
CA ILE A 72 -16.86 -10.42 -46.58
C ILE A 72 -15.53 -10.45 -45.81
N ARG A 73 -15.27 -9.44 -44.98
CA ARG A 73 -14.08 -9.29 -44.15
C ARG A 73 -14.41 -9.29 -42.66
N CYS A 74 -15.59 -9.73 -42.24
CA CYS A 74 -16.04 -9.65 -40.84
C CYS A 74 -16.11 -8.22 -40.29
N GLU A 75 -16.40 -7.25 -41.16
CA GLU A 75 -16.41 -5.82 -40.86
C GLU A 75 -17.68 -5.33 -40.16
N SER A 76 -18.77 -6.10 -40.20
CA SER A 76 -20.07 -5.71 -39.70
C SER A 76 -20.39 -6.44 -38.39
N GLU A 77 -20.83 -5.71 -37.38
CA GLU A 77 -21.42 -6.26 -36.14
C GLU A 77 -22.94 -6.03 -36.18
N PRO A 78 -23.74 -7.05 -36.56
CA PRO A 78 -25.19 -6.87 -36.73
C PRO A 78 -25.94 -6.72 -35.41
N CYS A 79 -25.41 -7.28 -34.31
CA CYS A 79 -26.02 -7.29 -32.99
C CYS A 79 -25.21 -6.44 -32.01
N LEU A 80 -25.87 -5.49 -31.35
CA LEU A 80 -25.27 -4.59 -30.37
C LEU A 80 -25.26 -5.19 -28.97
N ASN A 81 -24.56 -4.52 -28.05
CA ASN A 81 -24.65 -4.73 -26.60
C ASN A 81 -24.48 -6.20 -26.15
N GLY A 82 -23.62 -6.97 -26.82
CA GLY A 82 -23.40 -8.36 -26.44
C GLY A 82 -24.37 -9.36 -27.08
N GLY A 83 -25.28 -8.93 -27.97
CA GLY A 83 -26.15 -9.81 -28.74
C GLY A 83 -25.42 -10.77 -29.67
N MET A 84 -26.07 -11.87 -30.02
CA MET A 84 -25.53 -12.89 -30.93
C MET A 84 -26.52 -13.14 -32.07
N LYS A 85 -26.02 -13.36 -33.28
CA LYS A 85 -26.89 -13.64 -34.42
C LYS A 85 -27.56 -15.01 -34.23
N SER A 86 -28.88 -15.09 -34.46
CA SER A 86 -29.59 -16.36 -34.42
C SER A 86 -29.23 -17.19 -35.66
N SER A 87 -28.69 -18.41 -35.45
CA SER A 87 -28.37 -19.34 -36.55
C SER A 87 -29.61 -19.95 -37.22
N SER A 88 -30.75 -19.90 -36.54
CA SER A 88 -31.99 -20.60 -36.91
C SER A 88 -33.12 -19.70 -37.43
N SER A 89 -32.96 -18.38 -37.40
CA SER A 89 -34.05 -17.47 -37.80
C SER A 89 -33.81 -16.95 -39.21
N SER A 90 -34.74 -17.28 -40.12
CA SER A 90 -34.77 -16.82 -41.51
C SER A 90 -34.84 -15.30 -41.68
N ASN A 91 -35.07 -14.54 -40.60
CA ASN A 91 -35.22 -13.08 -40.61
C ASN A 91 -34.06 -12.31 -39.97
N GLY A 92 -32.94 -12.96 -39.62
CA GLY A 92 -31.74 -12.23 -39.17
C GLY A 92 -31.86 -11.50 -37.82
N LYS A 93 -32.75 -11.96 -36.93
CA LYS A 93 -32.95 -11.33 -35.62
C LYS A 93 -31.84 -11.73 -34.62
N CYS A 94 -31.38 -10.77 -33.83
CA CYS A 94 -30.39 -11.01 -32.78
C CYS A 94 -31.01 -11.70 -31.55
N HIS A 95 -30.28 -12.64 -30.97
CA HIS A 95 -30.54 -13.15 -29.63
C HIS A 95 -29.94 -12.19 -28.61
N CYS A 96 -30.81 -11.52 -27.85
CA CYS A 96 -30.42 -10.46 -26.95
C CYS A 96 -30.12 -10.98 -25.54
N PRO A 97 -29.05 -10.47 -24.89
CA PRO A 97 -28.80 -10.73 -23.49
C PRO A 97 -29.96 -10.22 -22.62
N TYR A 98 -30.00 -10.69 -21.38
CA TYR A 98 -31.01 -10.24 -20.42
C TYR A 98 -31.00 -8.70 -20.29
N GLY A 99 -32.20 -8.11 -20.26
CA GLY A 99 -32.37 -6.66 -20.16
C GLY A 99 -32.38 -5.90 -21.49
N LEU A 100 -32.22 -6.59 -22.62
CA LEU A 100 -32.14 -5.99 -23.95
C LEU A 100 -33.18 -6.58 -24.91
N THR A 101 -33.60 -5.76 -25.86
CA THR A 101 -34.55 -6.11 -26.92
C THR A 101 -34.32 -5.25 -28.16
N GLY A 102 -35.16 -5.41 -29.18
CA GLY A 102 -34.97 -4.80 -30.51
C GLY A 102 -34.42 -5.80 -31.52
N GLU A 103 -34.29 -5.40 -32.77
CA GLU A 103 -33.77 -6.28 -33.83
C GLU A 103 -32.28 -6.52 -33.67
N LYS A 104 -31.56 -5.52 -33.16
CA LYS A 104 -30.11 -5.51 -32.93
C LYS A 104 -29.74 -5.45 -31.45
N CYS A 105 -30.67 -5.68 -30.52
CA CYS A 105 -30.44 -5.55 -29.07
C CYS A 105 -30.08 -4.12 -28.62
N GLU A 106 -30.63 -3.12 -29.32
CA GLU A 106 -30.41 -1.70 -29.11
C GLU A 106 -31.30 -1.09 -28.01
N THR A 107 -32.41 -1.75 -27.67
CA THR A 107 -33.42 -1.24 -26.74
C THR A 107 -33.24 -1.87 -25.37
N ILE A 108 -33.17 -1.04 -24.34
CA ILE A 108 -33.05 -1.44 -22.94
C ILE A 108 -34.46 -1.64 -22.37
N THR A 109 -34.66 -2.73 -21.61
CA THR A 109 -35.97 -3.06 -21.03
C THR A 109 -36.13 -2.56 -19.60
N HIS A 110 -35.04 -2.33 -18.87
CA HIS A 110 -35.06 -1.86 -17.49
C HIS A 110 -33.78 -1.10 -17.14
N CYS A 111 -33.89 -0.23 -16.14
CA CYS A 111 -32.74 0.38 -15.46
C CYS A 111 -32.71 -0.13 -14.02
N VAL A 112 -31.55 -0.09 -13.37
CA VAL A 112 -31.48 -0.42 -11.96
C VAL A 112 -32.33 0.57 -11.16
N GLU A 113 -33.21 0.02 -10.31
CA GLU A 113 -34.17 0.79 -9.52
C GLU A 113 -33.46 1.85 -8.66
N GLY A 114 -34.00 3.07 -8.66
CA GLY A 114 -33.45 4.21 -7.93
C GLY A 114 -32.20 4.86 -8.55
N LYS A 115 -31.57 4.24 -9.56
CA LYS A 115 -30.32 4.72 -10.18
C LYS A 115 -30.51 5.32 -11.57
N GLY A 116 -31.69 5.18 -12.13
CA GLY A 116 -32.00 5.72 -13.45
C GLY A 116 -33.47 5.53 -13.80
N LYS A 117 -33.86 6.14 -14.92
CA LYS A 117 -35.18 6.01 -15.50
C LYS A 117 -35.06 5.59 -16.96
N LEU A 118 -35.93 4.70 -17.40
CA LEU A 118 -36.01 4.31 -18.80
C LEU A 118 -36.71 5.41 -19.60
N VAL A 119 -36.03 5.92 -20.62
CA VAL A 119 -36.53 6.97 -21.52
C VAL A 119 -36.13 6.58 -22.93
N ASP A 120 -37.11 6.42 -23.83
CA ASP A 120 -36.90 6.09 -25.25
C ASP A 120 -35.97 4.88 -25.48
N GLY A 121 -36.19 3.80 -24.72
CA GLY A 121 -35.41 2.57 -24.85
C GLY A 121 -33.98 2.67 -24.34
N LYS A 122 -33.63 3.73 -23.60
CA LYS A 122 -32.31 3.93 -22.98
C LYS A 122 -32.45 4.32 -21.51
N CYS A 123 -31.44 4.03 -20.71
CA CYS A 123 -31.41 4.47 -19.33
C CYS A 123 -30.84 5.88 -19.21
N LYS A 124 -31.63 6.79 -18.66
CA LYS A 124 -31.15 8.08 -18.17
C LYS A 124 -30.80 7.92 -16.69
N CYS A 125 -29.51 7.86 -16.39
CA CYS A 125 -29.03 7.65 -15.03
C CYS A 125 -29.22 8.89 -14.16
N THR A 126 -29.43 8.66 -12.87
CA THR A 126 -29.36 9.70 -11.85
C THR A 126 -27.91 10.06 -11.56
N ASP A 127 -27.71 11.18 -10.86
CA ASP A 127 -26.38 11.64 -10.49
C ASP A 127 -25.62 10.54 -9.74
N ARG A 128 -24.34 10.37 -10.10
CA ARG A 128 -23.38 9.36 -9.58
C ARG A 128 -23.54 7.93 -10.11
N TRP A 129 -24.40 7.71 -11.11
CA TRP A 129 -24.54 6.41 -11.77
C TRP A 129 -24.31 6.49 -13.28
N THR A 130 -23.79 5.41 -13.85
CA THR A 130 -23.47 5.27 -15.27
C THR A 130 -23.61 3.81 -15.71
N GLY A 131 -23.29 3.54 -16.97
CA GLY A 131 -23.42 2.23 -17.60
C GLY A 131 -24.78 2.02 -18.26
N LEU A 132 -24.87 0.95 -19.04
CA LEU A 132 -26.02 0.65 -19.89
C LEU A 132 -27.34 0.62 -19.11
N PHE A 133 -27.33 0.04 -17.90
CA PHE A 133 -28.49 -0.10 -17.03
C PHE A 133 -28.42 0.81 -15.79
N CYS A 134 -27.53 1.81 -15.77
CA CYS A 134 -27.20 2.61 -14.56
C CYS A 134 -26.70 1.76 -13.38
N GLN A 135 -25.99 0.67 -13.69
CA GLN A 135 -25.49 -0.29 -12.73
C GLN A 135 -24.11 0.09 -12.17
N LEU A 136 -23.36 0.92 -12.89
CA LEU A 136 -21.99 1.31 -12.53
C LEU A 136 -22.02 2.60 -11.70
N ARG A 137 -21.24 2.65 -10.63
CA ARG A 137 -21.01 3.89 -9.87
C ARG A 137 -20.03 4.79 -10.62
N THR A 138 -20.30 6.08 -10.65
CA THR A 138 -19.32 7.08 -11.08
C THR A 138 -18.31 7.31 -9.96
N CYS A 139 -17.03 7.06 -10.21
CA CYS A 139 -15.95 7.39 -9.29
C CYS A 139 -15.33 8.72 -9.72
N TYR A 140 -15.36 9.74 -8.86
CA TYR A 140 -14.89 11.09 -9.22
C TYR A 140 -13.36 11.22 -9.15
N ASN A 141 -12.76 10.71 -8.09
CA ASN A 141 -11.30 10.68 -7.89
C ASN A 141 -10.86 9.24 -7.61
N GLY A 142 -10.91 8.40 -8.65
CA GLY A 142 -10.55 7.00 -8.53
C GLY A 142 -11.05 6.18 -9.70
N VAL A 143 -10.96 4.86 -9.54
CA VAL A 143 -11.32 3.89 -10.58
C VAL A 143 -12.44 2.95 -10.10
N SER A 144 -13.35 2.64 -11.01
CA SER A 144 -14.38 1.63 -10.78
C SER A 144 -13.78 0.23 -10.89
N ILE A 145 -13.92 -0.58 -9.85
CA ILE A 145 -13.48 -1.98 -9.82
C ILE A 145 -14.70 -2.90 -9.63
N GLY A 146 -14.63 -4.08 -10.23
CA GLY A 146 -15.67 -5.11 -10.16
C GLY A 146 -16.39 -5.31 -11.49
N THR A 147 -17.34 -6.24 -11.51
CA THR A 147 -18.15 -6.57 -12.69
C THR A 147 -19.64 -6.50 -12.36
N GLY A 148 -20.44 -5.99 -13.29
CA GLY A 148 -21.91 -5.95 -13.14
C GLY A 148 -22.40 -5.05 -11.99
N ALA A 149 -23.12 -5.65 -11.04
CA ALA A 149 -23.79 -4.93 -9.94
C ALA A 149 -22.91 -4.71 -8.70
N GLU A 150 -21.80 -5.45 -8.56
CA GLU A 150 -20.89 -5.37 -7.41
C GLU A 150 -19.72 -4.40 -7.67
N THR A 151 -20.01 -3.26 -8.30
CA THR A 151 -18.99 -2.26 -8.59
C THR A 151 -18.77 -1.32 -7.40
N PHE A 152 -17.50 -1.08 -7.07
CA PHE A 152 -17.08 -0.14 -6.04
C PHE A 152 -15.96 0.75 -6.56
N CYS A 153 -15.73 1.87 -5.89
CA CYS A 153 -14.66 2.80 -6.25
C CYS A 153 -13.42 2.52 -5.40
N LEU A 154 -12.28 2.34 -6.07
CA LEU A 154 -10.97 2.47 -5.45
C LEU A 154 -10.54 3.92 -5.61
N CYS A 155 -10.41 4.63 -4.49
CA CYS A 155 -10.13 6.07 -4.49
C CYS A 155 -8.64 6.37 -4.68
N ASP A 156 -8.37 7.46 -5.40
CA ASP A 156 -7.04 8.05 -5.49
C ASP A 156 -6.57 8.55 -4.12
N ILE A 157 -5.27 8.78 -3.98
CA ILE A 157 -4.70 9.28 -2.73
C ILE A 157 -5.32 10.63 -2.37
N GLY A 158 -5.83 10.75 -1.15
CA GLY A 158 -6.48 11.94 -0.61
C GLY A 158 -7.99 12.00 -0.75
N TYR A 159 -8.64 10.94 -1.24
CA TYR A 159 -10.10 10.87 -1.35
C TYR A 159 -10.66 9.61 -0.69
N LYS A 160 -11.89 9.73 -0.20
CA LYS A 160 -12.65 8.65 0.43
C LYS A 160 -14.12 8.68 0.04
N GLY A 161 -14.86 7.72 0.59
CA GLY A 161 -16.29 7.56 0.37
C GLY A 161 -16.62 6.63 -0.81
N PRO A 162 -17.90 6.25 -0.96
CA PRO A 162 -18.33 5.26 -1.94
C PRO A 162 -18.20 5.71 -3.40
N PHE A 163 -18.01 7.01 -3.65
CA PHE A 163 -17.84 7.63 -4.97
C PHE A 163 -16.52 8.40 -5.12
N CYS A 164 -15.65 8.37 -4.11
CA CYS A 164 -14.38 9.11 -4.07
C CYS A 164 -14.55 10.61 -4.31
N ASP A 165 -15.64 11.18 -3.81
CA ASP A 165 -15.99 12.59 -3.89
C ASP A 165 -15.68 13.34 -2.58
N LEU A 166 -15.32 12.63 -1.52
CA LEU A 166 -14.99 13.24 -0.22
C LEU A 166 -13.47 13.36 -0.08
N PRO A 167 -12.91 14.58 0.03
CA PRO A 167 -11.49 14.74 0.31
C PRO A 167 -11.18 14.30 1.75
N ILE A 168 -10.00 13.72 1.94
CA ILE A 168 -9.43 13.42 3.25
C ILE A 168 -8.72 14.67 3.77
N ILE A 169 -9.03 15.05 5.01
CA ILE A 169 -8.47 16.23 5.66
C ILE A 169 -7.74 15.76 6.91
N CYS A 170 -6.44 16.01 6.96
CA CYS A 170 -5.61 15.80 8.14
C CYS A 170 -5.19 17.18 8.66
N ILE A 171 -5.61 17.57 9.87
CA ILE A 171 -5.33 18.90 10.42
C ILE A 171 -3.88 18.99 10.86
N HIS A 172 -3.44 18.07 11.71
CA HIS A 172 -2.07 17.95 12.21
C HIS A 172 -1.44 16.63 11.76
N GLY A 173 -1.26 16.49 10.45
CA GLY A 173 -0.75 15.25 9.87
C GLY A 173 -0.74 15.26 8.35
N ALA A 174 -0.37 14.11 7.79
CA ALA A 174 -0.31 13.89 6.34
C ALA A 174 -1.08 12.62 5.95
N ILE A 175 -1.48 12.56 4.68
CA ILE A 175 -2.22 11.42 4.12
C ILE A 175 -1.22 10.33 3.74
N SER A 176 -1.47 9.09 4.19
CA SER A 176 -0.65 7.93 3.83
C SER A 176 -1.00 7.36 2.45
N SER A 177 -0.21 6.39 1.98
CA SER A 177 -0.52 5.59 0.79
C SER A 177 -1.78 4.73 0.93
N GLU A 178 -2.28 4.53 2.14
CA GLU A 178 -3.50 3.77 2.43
C GLU A 178 -4.72 4.67 2.62
N ASN A 179 -4.62 5.97 2.29
CA ASN A 179 -5.72 6.92 2.46
C ASN A 179 -6.18 7.07 3.92
N ILE A 180 -5.22 7.06 4.85
CA ILE A 180 -5.44 7.30 6.28
C ILE A 180 -4.55 8.44 6.73
N CYS A 181 -5.03 9.30 7.62
CA CYS A 181 -4.19 10.33 8.22
C CYS A 181 -3.17 9.72 9.16
N VAL A 182 -1.90 10.05 8.94
CA VAL A 182 -0.81 9.81 9.85
C VAL A 182 -0.57 11.10 10.61
N CYS A 183 -0.87 11.07 11.91
CA CYS A 183 -0.81 12.27 12.75
C CYS A 183 0.62 12.61 13.16
N GLU A 184 0.87 13.91 13.29
CA GLU A 184 2.05 14.44 13.96
C GLU A 184 2.08 14.00 15.44
N PRO A 185 3.25 14.02 16.10
CA PRO A 185 3.35 13.73 17.52
C PRO A 185 2.37 14.57 18.34
N HIS A 186 1.82 13.99 19.40
CA HIS A 186 0.85 14.62 20.31
C HIS A 186 -0.57 14.80 19.73
N TRP A 187 -0.79 14.48 18.46
CA TRP A 187 -2.09 14.50 17.79
C TRP A 187 -2.61 13.10 17.49
N ALA A 188 -3.92 12.97 17.41
CA ALA A 188 -4.64 11.72 17.19
C ALA A 188 -6.04 11.96 16.59
N GLY A 189 -6.68 10.87 16.18
CA GLY A 189 -8.00 10.87 15.53
C GLY A 189 -7.91 10.60 14.04
N GLU A 190 -9.06 10.32 13.41
CA GLU A 190 -9.13 10.02 11.97
C GLU A 190 -8.63 11.19 11.11
N ASN A 191 -8.81 12.42 11.60
CA ASN A 191 -8.41 13.65 10.93
C ASN A 191 -7.25 14.37 11.66
N CYS A 192 -6.64 13.76 12.67
CA CYS A 192 -5.60 14.38 13.50
C CYS A 192 -6.03 15.72 14.12
N ASP A 193 -7.27 15.76 14.63
CA ASP A 193 -7.93 16.95 15.16
C ASP A 193 -8.05 16.96 16.69
N ARG A 194 -7.53 15.92 17.34
CA ARG A 194 -7.59 15.74 18.79
C ARG A 194 -6.22 15.46 19.36
N CYS A 195 -6.02 15.76 20.63
CA CYS A 195 -4.78 15.40 21.31
C CYS A 195 -4.68 13.88 21.50
N ALA A 196 -3.45 13.36 21.41
CA ALA A 196 -3.13 12.00 21.76
C ALA A 196 -3.41 11.73 23.26
N ILE A 197 -3.37 10.46 23.64
CA ILE A 197 -3.54 10.06 25.04
C ILE A 197 -2.49 10.76 25.91
N ASP A 198 -2.87 11.16 27.12
CA ASP A 198 -2.04 11.92 28.08
C ASP A 198 -1.63 13.34 27.62
N HIS A 199 -2.21 13.85 26.53
CA HIS A 199 -2.03 15.23 26.08
C HIS A 199 -3.32 16.04 26.24
N ARG A 200 -3.17 17.34 26.47
CA ARG A 200 -4.26 18.30 26.56
C ARG A 200 -3.97 19.52 25.69
N LEU A 201 -5.02 20.03 25.05
CA LEU A 201 -4.96 21.23 24.24
C LEU A 201 -4.77 22.46 25.14
N VAL A 202 -3.65 23.17 24.95
CA VAL A 202 -3.30 24.44 25.61
C VAL A 202 -2.79 25.36 24.51
N ASP A 203 -3.39 26.55 24.37
CA ASP A 203 -3.00 27.54 23.34
C ASP A 203 -2.88 26.97 21.92
N ASN A 204 -3.85 26.12 21.55
CA ASN A 204 -3.94 25.48 20.24
C ASN A 204 -2.84 24.44 19.95
N GLU A 205 -2.10 24.00 20.97
CA GLU A 205 -1.08 22.97 20.90
C GLU A 205 -1.35 21.86 21.93
N CYS A 206 -1.10 20.61 21.55
CA CYS A 206 -1.29 19.47 22.44
C CYS A 206 -0.04 19.28 23.32
N THR A 207 -0.19 19.52 24.62
CA THR A 207 0.87 19.44 25.63
C THR A 207 0.66 18.26 26.57
N MET A 208 1.74 17.64 27.04
CA MET A 208 1.68 16.52 27.98
C MET A 208 1.06 16.94 29.32
N VAL A 209 0.11 16.16 29.81
CA VAL A 209 -0.42 16.30 31.16
C VAL A 209 0.51 15.57 32.12
N ILE A 210 1.40 16.33 32.77
CA ILE A 210 2.21 15.77 33.86
C ILE A 210 1.31 15.66 35.09
N SER A 211 0.96 14.44 35.49
CA SER A 211 0.28 14.21 36.76
C SER A 211 1.27 14.37 37.91
N GLU A 212 0.84 14.88 39.08
CA GLU A 212 1.72 15.00 40.25
C GLU A 212 2.36 13.66 40.65
N GLU A 213 1.68 12.54 40.36
CA GLU A 213 2.16 11.18 40.58
C GLU A 213 3.34 10.79 39.68
N SER A 214 3.39 11.29 38.44
CA SER A 214 4.52 11.07 37.52
C SER A 214 5.72 11.99 37.78
N LEU A 215 5.54 13.08 38.54
CA LEU A 215 6.64 13.91 39.06
C LEU A 215 7.35 13.27 40.27
N ILE A 216 6.64 12.48 41.07
CA ILE A 216 7.20 11.81 42.26
C ILE A 216 8.22 10.73 41.87
N SER A 217 8.00 10.02 40.75
CA SER A 217 8.95 9.00 40.28
C SER A 217 10.29 9.61 39.86
N LEU A 218 10.30 10.78 39.21
CA LEU A 218 11.52 11.48 38.82
C LEU A 218 12.24 12.10 40.03
N LYS A 219 11.50 12.64 41.00
CA LYS A 219 12.08 13.25 42.20
C LYS A 219 12.71 12.23 43.16
N ASN A 220 12.26 10.98 43.13
CA ASN A 220 12.81 9.92 43.97
C ASN A 220 14.20 9.42 43.52
N GLU A 221 14.61 9.61 42.27
CA GLU A 221 15.97 9.25 41.82
C GLU A 221 17.04 10.11 42.53
N GLU A 222 16.82 11.41 42.72
CA GLU A 222 17.79 12.27 43.40
C GLU A 222 17.80 12.09 44.94
N ALA A 223 16.66 11.71 45.54
CA ALA A 223 16.55 11.56 46.99
C ALA A 223 17.10 10.22 47.52
N ALA A 224 17.25 9.20 46.67
CA ALA A 224 17.66 7.85 47.06
C ALA A 224 19.16 7.73 47.41
N GLU A 225 20.02 8.60 46.88
CA GLU A 225 21.49 8.49 47.04
C GLU A 225 22.00 9.03 48.40
N LEU A 226 21.28 9.95 49.06
CA LEU A 226 21.78 10.64 50.27
C LEU A 226 21.42 9.91 51.59
N TRP A 227 20.26 9.27 51.63
CA TRP A 227 19.74 8.58 52.81
C TRP A 227 20.66 7.46 53.37
N PRO A 228 21.26 6.58 52.54
CA PRO A 228 22.14 5.54 53.06
C PRO A 228 23.41 6.11 53.72
N LEU A 229 23.96 7.22 53.22
CA LEU A 229 25.14 7.87 53.81
C LEU A 229 24.83 8.48 55.19
N LEU A 230 23.68 9.14 55.33
CA LEU A 230 23.23 9.67 56.62
C LEU A 230 22.96 8.56 57.64
N ALA A 231 22.36 7.44 57.20
CA ALA A 231 22.10 6.29 58.06
C ALA A 231 23.40 5.64 58.56
N VAL A 232 24.39 5.43 57.69
CA VAL A 232 25.71 4.90 58.05
C VAL A 232 26.45 5.85 59.00
N GLY A 233 26.41 7.16 58.74
CA GLY A 233 27.00 8.18 59.61
C GLY A 233 26.39 8.18 61.02
N CYS A 234 25.06 8.12 61.12
CA CYS A 234 24.38 8.04 62.42
C CYS A 234 24.72 6.75 63.17
N ALA A 235 24.74 5.60 62.49
CA ALA A 235 25.11 4.32 63.11
C ALA A 235 26.55 4.34 63.64
N ALA A 236 27.50 4.91 62.88
CA ALA A 236 28.89 5.05 63.32
C ALA A 236 29.01 5.93 64.57
N LEU A 237 28.29 7.06 64.63
CA LEU A 237 28.28 7.92 65.81
C LEU A 237 27.72 7.21 67.04
N VAL A 238 26.64 6.45 66.88
CA VAL A 238 26.04 5.66 67.98
C VAL A 238 27.05 4.63 68.50
N VAL A 239 27.75 3.90 67.61
CA VAL A 239 28.80 2.96 68.01
C VAL A 239 29.92 3.66 68.78
N VAL A 240 30.39 4.82 68.31
CA VAL A 240 31.42 5.61 69.00
C VAL A 240 30.96 6.00 70.40
N VAL A 241 29.71 6.44 70.56
CA VAL A 241 29.14 6.79 71.87
C VAL A 241 29.06 5.56 72.79
N PHE A 242 28.64 4.40 72.28
CA PHE A 242 28.60 3.17 73.08
C PHE A 242 30.00 2.70 73.50
N VAL A 243 30.99 2.79 72.61
CA VAL A 243 32.39 2.46 72.94
C VAL A 243 32.95 3.43 73.97
N ALA A 244 32.67 4.73 73.83
CA ALA A 244 33.09 5.74 74.80
C ALA A 244 32.42 5.53 76.17
N ALA A 245 31.12 5.21 76.20
CA ALA A 245 30.39 4.96 77.43
C ALA A 245 30.89 3.68 78.13
N SER A 246 31.06 2.58 77.38
CA SER A 246 31.55 1.31 77.93
C SER A 246 32.99 1.41 78.44
N SER A 247 33.89 2.09 77.72
CA SER A 247 35.25 2.36 78.19
C SER A 247 35.27 3.25 79.43
N ALA A 248 34.43 4.28 79.52
CA ALA A 248 34.27 5.10 80.72
C ALA A 248 33.77 4.27 81.92
N ILE A 249 32.81 3.36 81.72
CA ILE A 249 32.32 2.45 82.77
C ILE A 249 33.43 1.49 83.23
N LEU A 250 34.23 0.95 82.31
CA LEU A 250 35.37 0.07 82.63
C LEU A 250 36.47 0.81 83.39
N LEU A 251 36.81 2.05 82.98
CA LEU A 251 37.78 2.89 83.69
C LEU A 251 37.31 3.23 85.11
N ARG A 252 36.01 3.54 85.29
CA ARG A 252 35.42 3.74 86.63
C ARG A 252 35.49 2.47 87.49
N ARG A 253 35.25 1.29 86.91
CA ARG A 253 35.40 -0.01 87.61
C ARG A 253 36.85 -0.38 87.96
N CYS A 254 37.83 0.07 87.16
CA CYS A 254 39.25 -0.11 87.48
C CYS A 254 39.72 0.82 88.60
N GLN A 255 39.22 2.06 88.67
CA GLN A 255 39.54 3.00 89.75
C GLN A 255 38.87 2.63 91.08
N SER A 256 37.80 1.83 91.08
CA SER A 256 37.09 1.42 92.29
C SER A 256 37.63 0.15 92.98
N LYS A 257 38.78 -0.40 92.56
CA LYS A 257 39.44 -1.52 93.26
C LYS A 257 40.58 -0.99 94.14
N PRO A 258 40.47 -1.00 95.48
CA PRO A 258 41.60 -0.68 96.34
C PRO A 258 42.63 -1.82 96.34
N SER A 259 43.89 -1.48 96.07
CA SER A 259 45.06 -2.31 96.32
C SER A 259 45.18 -2.58 97.82
N ARG A 260 45.10 -3.86 98.25
CA ARG A 260 45.43 -4.25 99.63
C ARG A 260 46.88 -4.71 99.69
N VAL A 261 47.76 -3.91 100.30
CA VAL A 261 49.11 -4.32 100.74
C VAL A 261 49.39 -3.85 102.18
N SER A 262 49.53 -4.83 103.08
CA SER A 262 50.44 -5.03 104.23
C SER A 262 50.85 -3.90 105.21
N ARG A 263 50.75 -4.15 106.55
CA ARG A 263 51.85 -4.30 107.58
C ARG A 263 51.55 -3.73 109.00
N THR A 264 51.67 -4.61 110.02
CA THR A 264 52.24 -4.50 111.41
C THR A 264 51.80 -3.49 112.51
N THR A 265 51.55 -4.07 113.71
CA THR A 265 51.97 -3.76 115.13
C THR A 265 51.28 -2.73 116.07
N GLY A 266 50.99 -3.18 117.32
CA GLY A 266 50.95 -2.45 118.63
C GLY A 266 49.55 -2.37 119.31
N THR A 267 49.15 -3.15 120.34
CA THR A 267 49.44 -3.26 121.82
C THR A 267 48.52 -2.48 122.79
N HIS A 268 48.21 -3.11 123.96
CA HIS A 268 47.44 -2.73 125.17
C HIS A 268 45.89 -2.81 125.04
N VAL A 269 45.14 -3.53 125.90
CA VAL A 269 45.23 -3.79 127.36
C VAL A 269 45.01 -5.26 127.69
#